data_AF-A0A0D0JRI3-F1
#
_entry.id   AF-A0A0D0JRI3-F1
#
_cell.length_a   1.000
_cell.length_b   1.000
_cell.length_c   1.000
_cell.angle_alpha   90.00
_cell.angle_beta   90.00
_cell.angle_gamma   90.00
#
_symmetry.space_group_name_H-M   'P 1'
#
loop_
_entity.id
_entity.type
_entity.pdbx_description
1 polymer ?
#
loop_
_entity_poly.entity_id
_entity_poly.type
_entity_poly.pdbx_seq_one_letter_code
_entity_poly.pdbx_strand_id
1 'polypeptide(L)'
;MAPENVTGSSSLPFSIARKGYDKDEVQRYFERFDAELRVISTDRDAAAAQARDLAVQLEDARDDIDDLRKDIDRLSVPPTTAEGMSDRISRMLRLASDEASEVRAKAEAEAAETVSIAEQDAARMRGEYEGLVAELKDRRSALETEQEQTLAEARTTAARIIEEAQAERDRLAAEAEKKRAAAQEDFEITMVDRRTKVMNAVNELEADSKAEAERRLADATAEAKRRLQAATEQSERRIAHAKELAEELRVLRGRVLAQLLGIRGQLDSVPAMLASVNRESELLDAPLAPDDLEIDETLLDDEDSDTSVDAT
;
A
#
# COMPACT_ATOMS: atom_id res chain seq x y z
N MET A 1 -6.30 91.80 88.56
CA MET A 1 -6.39 90.47 89.18
C MET A 1 -5.32 90.44 90.26
N ALA A 2 -5.67 90.15 91.51
CA ALA A 2 -4.74 90.30 92.63
C ALA A 2 -3.67 89.20 92.62
N PRO A 3 -2.42 89.48 93.06
CA PRO A 3 -1.49 88.42 93.40
C PRO A 3 -1.99 87.73 94.68
N GLU A 4 -2.41 86.46 94.56
CA GLU A 4 -2.69 85.64 95.73
C GLU A 4 -1.41 85.50 96.54
N ASN A 5 -1.47 85.98 97.78
CA ASN A 5 -0.36 85.90 98.71
C ASN A 5 -0.27 84.45 99.19
N VAL A 6 0.44 83.60 98.42
CA VAL A 6 0.71 82.22 98.80
C VAL A 6 1.61 82.25 100.03
N THR A 7 0.99 82.28 101.20
CA THR A 7 1.62 81.99 102.49
C THR A 7 1.94 80.49 102.57
N GLY A 8 2.79 80.04 101.66
CA GLY A 8 3.51 78.79 101.80
C GLY A 8 4.47 78.99 102.96
N SER A 9 4.11 78.47 104.14
CA SER A 9 5.06 78.26 105.21
C SER A 9 6.14 77.31 104.68
N SER A 10 7.24 77.85 104.17
CA SER A 10 8.40 77.06 103.79
C SER A 10 9.06 76.55 105.06
N SER A 11 8.51 75.44 105.56
CA SER A 11 9.28 74.43 106.27
C SER A 11 10.50 74.17 105.40
N LEU A 12 11.63 74.79 105.74
CA LEU A 12 12.87 74.60 105.02
C LEU A 12 13.15 73.09 104.95
N PRO A 13 13.55 72.54 103.79
CA PRO A 13 13.65 71.09 103.58
C PRO A 13 14.94 70.53 104.21
N PHE A 14 15.14 70.83 105.49
CA PHE A 14 16.35 70.56 106.26
C PHE A 14 16.02 69.66 107.46
N SER A 15 16.70 68.52 107.51
CA SER A 15 16.80 67.63 108.65
C SER A 15 17.38 68.36 109.87
N ILE A 16 16.96 68.00 111.09
CA ILE A 16 17.52 68.57 112.33
C ILE A 16 18.55 67.61 112.92
N ALA A 17 19.82 68.02 112.93
CA ALA A 17 20.94 67.27 113.48
C ALA A 17 21.38 67.84 114.85
N ARG A 18 21.11 67.09 115.92
CA ARG A 18 21.55 67.30 117.32
C ARG A 18 21.06 68.60 118.01
N LYS A 19 21.28 69.79 117.42
CA LYS A 19 20.84 71.12 117.92
C LYS A 19 20.56 72.17 116.82
N GLY A 20 20.54 71.81 115.54
CA GLY A 20 20.25 72.75 114.44
C GLY A 20 19.92 72.02 113.14
N TYR A 21 19.65 72.77 112.07
CA TYR A 21 19.51 72.21 110.73
C TYR A 21 20.82 71.58 110.25
N ASP A 22 20.71 70.52 109.44
CA ASP A 22 21.87 69.90 108.81
C ASP A 22 22.59 70.91 107.91
N LYS A 23 23.85 71.19 108.27
CA LYS A 23 24.64 72.24 107.61
C LYS A 23 24.88 71.93 106.14
N ASP A 24 25.05 70.66 105.80
CA ASP A 24 25.38 70.24 104.44
C ASP A 24 24.14 70.26 103.55
N GLU A 25 22.94 69.95 104.10
CA GLU A 25 21.66 70.18 103.40
C GLU A 25 21.38 71.67 103.17
N VAL A 26 21.61 72.51 104.18
CA VAL A 26 21.46 73.98 104.06
C VAL A 26 22.41 74.53 102.99
N GLN A 27 23.68 74.10 103.01
CA GLN A 27 24.67 74.55 102.04
C GLN A 27 24.31 74.08 100.62
N ARG A 28 23.94 72.81 100.42
CA ARG A 28 23.47 72.30 99.12
C ARG A 28 22.24 73.06 98.60
N TYR A 29 21.33 73.49 99.47
CA TYR A 29 20.16 74.27 99.08
C TYR A 29 20.52 75.68 98.64
N PHE A 30 21.40 76.39 99.36
CA PHE A 30 21.88 77.70 98.91
C PHE A 30 22.72 77.62 97.64
N GLU A 31 23.57 76.60 97.48
CA GLU A 31 24.31 76.36 96.24
C GLU A 31 23.35 76.10 95.05
N ARG A 32 22.25 75.37 95.28
CA ARG A 32 21.21 75.17 94.26
C ARG A 32 20.43 76.45 93.96
N PHE A 33 20.08 77.23 94.99
CA PHE A 33 19.34 78.49 94.84
C PHE A 33 20.18 79.57 94.14
N ASP A 34 21.46 79.68 94.45
CA ASP A 34 22.40 80.56 93.73
C ASP A 34 22.59 80.13 92.27
N ALA A 35 22.57 78.82 91.99
CA ALA A 35 22.55 78.32 90.62
C ALA A 35 21.25 78.65 89.89
N GLU A 36 20.08 78.43 90.51
CA GLU A 36 18.76 78.83 89.99
C GLU A 36 18.70 80.34 89.72
N LEU A 37 19.20 81.18 90.64
CA LEU A 37 19.24 82.64 90.49
C LEU A 37 20.15 83.08 89.34
N ARG A 38 21.31 82.43 89.14
CA ARG A 38 22.19 82.69 88.00
C ARG A 38 21.54 82.32 86.68
N VAL A 39 20.84 81.18 86.61
CA VAL A 39 20.08 80.79 85.41
C VAL A 39 19.00 81.83 85.12
N ILE A 40 18.18 82.21 86.11
CA ILE A 40 17.12 83.22 85.94
C ILE A 40 17.68 84.59 85.54
N SER A 41 18.82 85.04 86.10
CA SER A 41 19.46 86.28 85.63
C SER A 41 19.95 86.17 84.21
N THR A 42 20.54 85.03 83.82
CA THR A 42 21.02 84.79 82.46
C THR A 42 19.84 84.78 81.47
N ASP A 43 18.75 84.09 81.80
CA ASP A 43 17.54 84.03 80.98
C ASP A 43 16.87 85.41 80.87
N ARG A 44 16.81 86.18 81.96
CA ARG A 44 16.31 87.56 81.95
C ARG A 44 17.17 88.45 81.07
N ASP A 45 18.49 88.34 81.18
CA ASP A 45 19.43 89.20 80.43
C ASP A 45 19.46 88.82 78.94
N ALA A 46 19.27 87.54 78.61
CA ALA A 46 19.03 87.06 77.25
C ALA A 46 17.68 87.54 76.69
N ALA A 47 16.59 87.43 77.44
CA ALA A 47 15.28 87.95 77.03
C ALA A 47 15.29 89.49 76.87
N ALA A 48 16.04 90.20 77.72
CA ALA A 48 16.25 91.64 77.60
C ALA A 48 17.13 92.02 76.40
N ALA A 49 18.06 91.16 75.97
CA ALA A 49 18.78 91.32 74.72
C ALA A 49 17.85 91.13 73.51
N GLN A 50 17.12 90.01 73.46
CA GLN A 50 16.14 89.73 72.39
C GLN A 50 15.08 90.84 72.26
N ALA A 51 14.61 91.40 73.38
CA ALA A 51 13.66 92.51 73.37
C ALA A 51 14.26 93.82 72.79
N ARG A 52 15.56 94.07 72.98
CA ARG A 52 16.25 95.20 72.34
C ARG A 52 16.47 94.96 70.85
N ASP A 53 16.91 93.76 70.47
CA ASP A 53 17.14 93.40 69.06
C ASP A 53 15.84 93.47 68.26
N LEU A 54 14.72 93.00 68.83
CA LEU A 54 13.39 93.12 68.22
C LEU A 54 12.90 94.57 68.15
N ALA A 55 13.25 95.42 69.13
CA ALA A 55 12.92 96.84 69.08
C ALA A 55 13.66 97.56 67.95
N VAL A 56 14.94 97.25 67.72
CA VAL A 56 15.72 97.77 66.58
C VAL A 56 15.12 97.32 65.25
N GLN A 57 14.86 96.01 65.07
CA GLN A 57 14.24 95.50 63.83
C GLN A 57 12.86 96.12 63.55
N LEU A 58 12.12 96.48 64.60
CA LEU A 58 10.81 97.11 64.48
C LEU A 58 10.90 98.62 64.20
N GLU A 59 12.00 99.27 64.57
CA GLU A 59 12.32 100.66 64.18
C GLU A 59 12.82 100.69 62.73
N ASP A 60 13.77 99.84 62.35
CA ASP A 60 14.24 99.66 60.96
C ASP A 60 13.05 99.40 60.00
N ALA A 61 12.18 98.45 60.34
CA ALA A 61 11.00 98.13 59.53
C ALA A 61 9.94 99.26 59.50
N ARG A 62 9.93 100.17 60.47
CA ARG A 62 9.06 101.37 60.44
C ARG A 62 9.62 102.44 59.50
N ASP A 63 10.93 102.67 59.56
CA ASP A 63 11.62 103.61 58.67
C ASP A 63 11.50 103.15 57.22
N ASP A 64 11.71 101.85 56.94
CA ASP A 64 11.45 101.23 55.63
C ASP A 64 9.99 101.44 55.16
N ILE A 65 9.01 101.24 56.02
CA ILE A 65 7.58 101.45 55.69
C ILE A 65 7.29 102.92 55.39
N ASP A 66 7.86 103.85 56.15
CA ASP A 66 7.63 105.29 55.94
C ASP A 66 8.37 105.83 54.71
N ASP A 67 9.54 105.29 54.36
CA ASP A 67 10.20 105.59 53.08
C ASP A 67 9.45 104.98 51.89
N LEU A 68 8.97 103.73 51.98
CA LEU A 68 8.09 103.14 50.96
C LEU A 68 6.78 103.94 50.78
N ARG A 69 6.21 104.50 51.86
CA ARG A 69 5.04 105.39 51.79
C ARG A 69 5.35 106.70 51.05
N LYS A 70 6.47 107.37 51.37
CA LYS A 70 6.91 108.59 50.65
C LYS A 70 7.09 108.32 49.16
N ASP A 71 7.65 107.16 48.81
CA ASP A 71 7.84 106.73 47.43
C ASP A 71 6.49 106.44 46.72
N ILE A 72 5.54 105.79 47.41
CA ILE A 72 4.18 105.56 46.91
C ILE A 72 3.44 106.88 46.69
N ASP A 73 3.48 107.81 47.63
CA ASP A 73 2.83 109.13 47.50
C ASP A 73 3.42 109.91 46.32
N ARG A 74 4.74 109.87 46.13
CA ARG A 74 5.45 110.46 44.98
C ARG A 74 5.03 109.84 43.64
N LEU A 75 4.64 108.56 43.62
CA LEU A 75 4.20 107.83 42.41
C LEU A 75 2.68 107.90 42.16
N SER A 76 1.90 108.17 43.20
CA SER A 76 0.43 108.27 43.19
C SER A 76 -0.05 109.59 42.59
N VAL A 77 0.66 110.69 42.87
CA VAL A 77 0.39 112.00 42.25
C VAL A 77 0.70 111.94 40.74
N PRO A 78 -0.15 112.51 39.86
CA PRO A 78 0.14 112.59 38.42
C PRO A 78 1.50 113.25 38.17
N PRO A 79 2.41 112.64 37.39
CA PRO A 79 3.75 113.16 37.23
C PRO A 79 3.74 114.47 36.44
N THR A 80 3.96 115.58 37.13
CA THR A 80 4.11 116.92 36.55
C THR A 80 5.55 117.29 36.22
N THR A 81 6.51 116.41 36.55
CA THR A 81 7.95 116.57 36.30
C THR A 81 8.50 115.48 35.37
N ALA A 82 9.47 115.84 34.53
CA ALA A 82 10.09 114.91 33.57
C ALA A 82 10.86 113.75 34.23
N GLU A 83 11.39 113.98 35.42
CA GLU A 83 12.11 112.98 36.23
C GLU A 83 11.16 111.89 36.74
N GLY A 84 9.98 112.27 37.29
CA GLY A 84 8.96 111.31 37.73
C GLY A 84 8.34 110.49 36.59
N MET A 85 8.27 111.06 35.37
CA MET A 85 7.94 110.29 34.16
C MET A 85 9.03 109.27 33.79
N SER A 86 10.31 109.66 33.87
CA SER A 86 11.45 108.78 33.57
C SER A 86 11.58 107.63 34.57
N ASP A 87 11.40 107.89 35.87
CA ASP A 87 11.38 106.86 36.92
C ASP A 87 10.25 105.85 36.70
N ARG A 88 9.04 106.33 36.37
CA ARG A 88 7.89 105.45 36.12
C ARG A 88 8.08 104.59 34.86
N ILE A 89 8.64 105.14 33.80
CA ILE A 89 9.00 104.39 32.59
C ILE A 89 10.06 103.33 32.93
N SER A 90 11.07 103.67 33.72
CA SER A 90 12.13 102.73 34.13
C SER A 90 11.59 101.59 34.98
N ARG A 91 10.70 101.86 35.95
CA ARG A 91 10.01 100.82 36.73
C ARG A 91 9.07 99.97 35.87
N MET A 92 8.36 100.57 34.90
CA MET A 92 7.47 99.85 33.99
C MET A 92 8.23 98.96 32.98
N LEU A 93 9.38 99.41 32.48
CA LEU A 93 10.28 98.59 31.65
C LEU A 93 10.87 97.42 32.44
N ARG A 94 11.21 97.64 33.72
CA ARG A 94 11.67 96.57 34.62
C ARG A 94 10.56 95.54 34.85
N LEU A 95 9.36 95.99 35.21
CA LEU A 95 8.19 95.10 35.36
C LEU A 95 7.91 94.29 34.10
N ALA A 96 7.93 94.92 32.92
CA ALA A 96 7.72 94.23 31.65
C ALA A 96 8.86 93.25 31.30
N SER A 97 10.10 93.53 31.73
CA SER A 97 11.24 92.61 31.58
C SER A 97 11.13 91.43 32.54
N ASP A 98 10.66 91.65 33.77
CA ASP A 98 10.45 90.61 34.78
C ASP A 98 9.28 89.69 34.32
N GLU A 99 8.16 90.27 33.88
CA GLU A 99 7.01 89.55 33.32
C GLU A 99 7.36 88.78 32.03
N ALA A 100 8.15 89.37 31.12
CA ALA A 100 8.64 88.66 29.94
C ALA A 100 9.60 87.50 30.28
N SER A 101 10.32 87.60 31.40
CA SER A 101 11.18 86.53 31.90
C SER A 101 10.36 85.41 32.54
N GLU A 102 9.32 85.75 33.30
CA GLU A 102 8.36 84.79 33.87
C GLU A 102 7.60 84.02 32.77
N VAL A 103 7.09 84.72 31.76
CA VAL A 103 6.41 84.10 30.61
C VAL A 103 7.34 83.15 29.85
N ARG A 104 8.62 83.50 29.67
CA ARG A 104 9.62 82.60 29.06
C ARG A 104 9.90 81.38 29.94
N ALA A 105 10.19 81.57 31.22
CA ALA A 105 10.45 80.47 32.15
C ALA A 105 9.25 79.49 32.23
N LYS A 106 8.02 80.03 32.20
CA LYS A 106 6.80 79.22 32.14
C LYS A 106 6.67 78.46 30.82
N ALA A 107 6.87 79.11 29.68
CA ALA A 107 6.82 78.45 28.37
C ALA A 107 7.91 77.38 28.20
N GLU A 108 9.10 77.61 28.73
CA GLU A 108 10.20 76.63 28.76
C GLU A 108 9.87 75.44 29.67
N ALA A 109 9.22 75.66 30.82
CA ALA A 109 8.76 74.60 31.70
C ALA A 109 7.64 73.75 31.05
N GLU A 110 6.62 74.39 30.46
CA GLU A 110 5.53 73.71 29.74
C GLU A 110 6.05 72.92 28.52
N ALA A 111 7.05 73.46 27.81
CA ALA A 111 7.71 72.75 26.71
C ALA A 111 8.52 71.54 27.20
N ALA A 112 9.27 71.68 28.30
CA ALA A 112 10.03 70.59 28.90
C ALA A 112 9.12 69.47 29.44
N GLU A 113 7.99 69.83 30.05
CA GLU A 113 6.95 68.87 30.47
C GLU A 113 6.37 68.13 29.26
N THR A 114 6.00 68.86 28.19
CA THR A 114 5.45 68.27 26.95
C THR A 114 6.43 67.29 26.31
N VAL A 115 7.73 67.65 26.24
CA VAL A 115 8.78 66.75 25.71
C VAL A 115 8.96 65.53 26.61
N SER A 116 9.01 65.70 27.93
CA SER A 116 9.14 64.61 28.88
C SER A 116 7.99 63.59 28.77
N ILE A 117 6.74 64.06 28.63
CA ILE A 117 5.57 63.20 28.41
C ILE A 117 5.69 62.46 27.08
N ALA A 118 6.05 63.16 25.99
CA ALA A 118 6.20 62.55 24.67
C ALA A 118 7.34 61.50 24.63
N GLU A 119 8.45 61.73 25.34
CA GLU A 119 9.56 60.78 25.46
C GLU A 119 9.16 59.54 26.27
N GLN A 120 8.42 59.71 27.37
CA GLN A 120 7.90 58.61 28.19
C GLN A 120 6.90 57.74 27.40
N ASP A 121 5.95 58.37 26.68
CA ASP A 121 5.01 57.64 25.84
C ASP A 121 5.71 56.92 24.68
N ALA A 122 6.68 57.57 24.02
CA ALA A 122 7.46 56.93 22.97
C ALA A 122 8.31 55.77 23.51
N ALA A 123 8.85 55.86 24.73
CA ALA A 123 9.57 54.76 25.38
C ALA A 123 8.63 53.60 25.74
N ARG A 124 7.44 53.90 26.27
CA ARG A 124 6.40 52.92 26.57
C ARG A 124 5.95 52.17 25.32
N MET A 125 5.60 52.88 24.24
CA MET A 125 5.23 52.26 22.96
C MET A 125 6.34 51.41 22.38
N ARG A 126 7.62 51.84 22.45
CA ARG A 126 8.76 51.00 22.02
C ARG A 126 8.84 49.71 22.82
N GLY A 127 8.72 49.77 24.15
CA GLY A 127 8.72 48.58 25.00
C GLY A 127 7.55 47.62 24.70
N GLU A 128 6.35 48.16 24.47
CA GLU A 128 5.17 47.39 24.04
C GLU A 128 5.41 46.66 22.70
N TYR A 129 5.97 47.34 21.70
CA TYR A 129 6.31 46.74 20.41
C TYR A 129 7.47 45.73 20.48
N GLU A 130 8.51 46.02 21.25
CA GLU A 130 9.63 45.09 21.47
C GLU A 130 9.15 43.80 22.16
N GLY A 131 8.26 43.91 23.15
CA GLY A 131 7.59 42.78 23.78
C GLY A 131 6.75 41.96 22.81
N LEU A 132 5.90 42.61 22.01
CA LEU A 132 5.09 41.92 20.98
C LEU A 132 5.95 41.22 19.92
N VAL A 133 7.05 41.84 19.50
CA VAL A 133 8.00 41.24 18.55
C VAL A 133 8.75 40.06 19.17
N ALA A 134 9.05 40.08 20.47
CA ALA A 134 9.59 38.92 21.19
C ALA A 134 8.56 37.78 21.27
N GLU A 135 7.33 38.05 21.71
CA GLU A 135 6.26 37.05 21.79
C GLU A 135 5.99 36.38 20.43
N LEU A 136 5.94 37.16 19.34
CA LEU A 136 5.74 36.64 17.99
C LEU A 136 6.94 35.80 17.48
N LYS A 137 8.17 36.06 17.95
CA LYS A 137 9.34 35.22 17.65
C LYS A 137 9.26 33.90 18.42
N ASP A 138 8.97 33.96 19.72
CA ASP A 138 8.88 32.79 20.59
C ASP A 138 7.75 31.87 20.13
N ARG A 139 6.58 32.44 19.83
CA ARG A 139 5.43 31.68 19.29
C ARG A 139 5.71 31.07 17.92
N ARG A 140 6.46 31.76 17.05
CA ARG A 140 6.90 31.18 15.77
C ARG A 140 7.86 30.01 15.99
N SER A 141 8.86 30.16 16.86
CA SER A 141 9.82 29.10 17.20
C SER A 141 9.15 27.86 17.80
N ALA A 142 8.15 28.06 18.66
CA ALA A 142 7.34 26.98 19.21
C ALA A 142 6.54 26.23 18.13
N LEU A 143 5.88 26.97 17.22
CA LEU A 143 5.14 26.38 16.10
C LEU A 143 6.05 25.67 15.08
N GLU A 144 7.24 26.21 14.81
CA GLU A 144 8.25 25.57 13.95
C GLU A 144 8.70 24.23 14.57
N THR A 145 8.91 24.19 15.88
CA THR A 145 9.26 22.96 16.64
C THR A 145 8.13 21.93 16.62
N GLU A 146 6.89 22.36 16.86
CA GLU A 146 5.70 21.50 16.83
C GLU A 146 5.45 20.92 15.43
N GLN A 147 5.65 21.71 14.38
CA GLN A 147 5.57 21.27 12.99
C GLN A 147 6.67 20.27 12.65
N GLU A 148 7.92 20.50 13.08
CA GLU A 148 9.01 19.55 12.86
C GLU A 148 8.74 18.21 13.55
N GLN A 149 8.28 18.22 14.80
CA GLN A 149 7.87 17.02 15.54
C GLN A 149 6.74 16.27 14.82
N THR A 150 5.66 16.97 14.47
CA THR A 150 4.51 16.39 13.75
C THR A 150 4.93 15.77 12.42
N LEU A 151 5.81 16.44 11.66
CA LEU A 151 6.34 15.91 10.40
C LEU A 151 7.27 14.70 10.60
N ALA A 152 8.06 14.68 11.67
CA ALA A 152 8.91 13.53 12.02
C ALA A 152 8.07 12.30 12.43
N GLU A 153 7.04 12.49 13.25
CA GLU A 153 6.09 11.45 13.64
C GLU A 153 5.29 10.92 12.45
N ALA A 154 4.80 11.81 11.57
CA ALA A 154 4.09 11.43 10.35
C ALA A 154 4.99 10.64 9.40
N ARG A 155 6.26 11.05 9.21
CA ARG A 155 7.25 10.32 8.40
C ARG A 155 7.54 8.93 8.98
N THR A 156 7.74 8.84 10.29
CA THR A 156 8.01 7.57 11.00
C THR A 156 6.81 6.62 10.88
N THR A 157 5.60 7.15 11.05
CA THR A 157 4.35 6.37 10.91
C THR A 157 4.14 5.89 9.48
N ALA A 158 4.39 6.76 8.49
CA ALA A 158 4.29 6.41 7.07
C ALA A 158 5.32 5.32 6.68
N ALA A 159 6.57 5.43 7.16
CA ALA A 159 7.60 4.43 6.94
C ALA A 159 7.18 3.06 7.51
N ARG A 160 6.69 3.02 8.76
CA ARG A 160 6.17 1.79 9.40
C ARG A 160 5.03 1.16 8.59
N ILE A 161 4.06 1.97 8.13
CA ILE A 161 2.93 1.48 7.32
C ILE A 161 3.41 0.90 5.97
N ILE A 162 4.41 1.52 5.33
CA ILE A 162 4.99 1.02 4.09
C ILE A 162 5.73 -0.30 4.33
N GLU A 163 6.52 -0.40 5.39
CA GLU A 163 7.25 -1.62 5.76
C GLU A 163 6.29 -2.78 6.10
N GLU A 164 5.27 -2.54 6.90
CA GLU A 164 4.21 -3.52 7.22
C GLU A 164 3.45 -3.98 5.96
N ALA A 165 3.11 -3.05 5.07
CA ALA A 165 2.44 -3.36 3.81
C ALA A 165 3.34 -4.14 2.83
N GLN A 166 4.65 -3.87 2.81
CA GLN A 166 5.62 -4.63 2.03
C GLN A 166 5.78 -6.06 2.58
N ALA A 167 5.96 -6.20 3.90
CA ALA A 167 6.09 -7.51 4.55
C ALA A 167 4.86 -8.41 4.32
N GLU A 168 3.64 -7.87 4.44
CA GLU A 168 2.42 -8.64 4.17
C GLU A 168 2.25 -8.95 2.68
N ARG A 169 2.65 -8.04 1.77
CA ARG A 169 2.68 -8.33 0.32
C ARG A 169 3.64 -9.47 -0.02
N ASP A 170 4.85 -9.46 0.54
CA ASP A 170 5.86 -10.49 0.27
C ASP A 170 5.45 -11.84 0.87
N ARG A 171 4.82 -11.83 2.06
CA ARG A 171 4.18 -13.00 2.64
C ARG A 171 3.10 -13.57 1.72
N LEU A 172 2.15 -12.76 1.28
CA LEU A 172 1.07 -13.19 0.40
C LEU A 172 1.60 -13.68 -0.97
N ALA A 173 2.65 -13.06 -1.49
CA ALA A 173 3.34 -13.53 -2.70
C ALA A 173 3.97 -14.92 -2.49
N ALA A 174 4.67 -15.14 -1.38
CA ALA A 174 5.26 -16.43 -1.03
C ALA A 174 4.21 -17.52 -0.76
N GLU A 175 3.09 -17.19 -0.11
CA GLU A 175 1.96 -18.09 0.08
C GLU A 175 1.26 -18.45 -1.24
N ALA A 176 1.08 -17.47 -2.14
CA ALA A 176 0.52 -17.70 -3.46
C ALA A 176 1.44 -18.58 -4.32
N GLU A 177 2.76 -18.38 -4.23
CA GLU A 177 3.73 -19.16 -5.00
C GLU A 177 3.81 -20.61 -4.52
N LYS A 178 3.79 -20.85 -3.20
CA LYS A 178 3.66 -22.21 -2.65
C LYS A 178 2.39 -22.92 -3.14
N LYS A 179 1.26 -22.20 -3.23
CA LYS A 179 0.00 -22.76 -3.76
C LYS A 179 0.09 -23.07 -5.26
N ARG A 180 0.77 -22.25 -6.06
CA ARG A 180 1.02 -22.53 -7.49
C ARG A 180 1.92 -23.75 -7.67
N ALA A 181 3.01 -23.82 -6.93
CA ALA A 181 3.94 -24.95 -6.98
C ALA A 181 3.25 -26.27 -6.62
N ALA A 182 2.49 -26.32 -5.52
CA ALA A 182 1.74 -27.50 -5.13
C ALA A 182 0.68 -27.90 -6.18
N ALA A 183 -0.09 -26.95 -6.72
CA ALA A 183 -1.07 -27.23 -7.77
C ALA A 183 -0.43 -27.71 -9.08
N GLN A 184 0.77 -27.23 -9.40
CA GLN A 184 1.56 -27.69 -10.56
C GLN A 184 2.07 -29.12 -10.34
N GLU A 185 2.59 -29.44 -9.16
CA GLU A 185 3.02 -30.79 -8.78
C GLU A 185 1.87 -31.80 -8.83
N ASP A 186 0.73 -31.47 -8.20
CA ASP A 186 -0.49 -32.29 -8.25
C ASP A 186 -0.98 -32.52 -9.68
N PHE A 187 -0.92 -31.49 -10.53
CA PHE A 187 -1.28 -31.59 -11.95
C PHE A 187 -0.31 -32.48 -12.72
N GLU A 188 1.01 -32.34 -12.51
CA GLU A 188 2.01 -33.19 -13.16
C GLU A 188 1.87 -34.66 -12.76
N ILE A 189 1.68 -34.94 -11.47
CA ILE A 189 1.41 -36.30 -10.96
C ILE A 189 0.15 -36.87 -11.62
N THR A 190 -0.95 -36.10 -11.62
CA THR A 190 -2.23 -36.51 -12.23
C THR A 190 -2.09 -36.77 -13.74
N MET A 191 -1.32 -35.93 -14.45
CA MET A 191 -1.09 -36.08 -15.88
C MET A 191 -0.15 -37.24 -16.23
N VAL A 192 0.82 -37.56 -15.36
CA VAL A 192 1.67 -38.76 -15.50
C VAL A 192 0.86 -40.04 -15.25
N ASP A 193 0.03 -40.09 -14.20
CA ASP A 193 -0.89 -41.19 -13.94
C ASP A 193 -1.86 -41.40 -15.10
N ARG A 194 -2.52 -40.33 -15.57
CA ARG A 194 -3.42 -40.38 -16.73
C ARG A 194 -2.71 -40.84 -18.00
N ARG A 195 -1.50 -40.34 -18.27
CA ARG A 195 -0.68 -40.77 -19.43
C ARG A 195 -0.34 -42.25 -19.34
N THR A 196 0.02 -42.74 -18.15
CA THR A 196 0.35 -44.14 -17.90
C THR A 196 -0.86 -45.04 -18.10
N LYS A 197 -2.02 -44.66 -17.56
CA LYS A 197 -3.30 -45.37 -17.77
C LYS A 197 -3.70 -45.44 -19.24
N VAL A 198 -3.57 -44.34 -19.99
CA VAL A 198 -3.84 -44.31 -21.43
C VAL A 198 -2.86 -45.20 -22.21
N MET A 199 -1.56 -45.14 -21.91
CA MET A 199 -0.56 -46.00 -22.57
C MET A 199 -0.80 -47.49 -22.27
N ASN A 200 -1.15 -47.84 -21.05
CA ASN A 200 -1.49 -49.22 -20.69
C ASN A 200 -2.74 -49.70 -21.45
N ALA A 201 -3.80 -48.90 -21.51
CA ALA A 201 -5.01 -49.24 -22.27
C ALA A 201 -4.78 -49.36 -23.79
N VAL A 202 -3.88 -48.54 -24.36
CA VAL A 202 -3.46 -48.68 -25.77
C VAL A 202 -2.66 -49.96 -25.98
N ASN A 203 -1.71 -50.28 -25.10
CA ASN A 203 -0.92 -51.51 -25.17
C ASN A 203 -1.79 -52.78 -25.02
N GLU A 204 -2.79 -52.74 -24.14
CA GLU A 204 -3.78 -53.81 -23.93
C GLU A 204 -4.65 -53.99 -25.18
N LEU A 205 -5.21 -52.91 -25.72
CA LEU A 205 -5.98 -52.94 -26.98
C LEU A 205 -5.14 -53.45 -28.16
N GLU A 206 -3.87 -53.06 -28.26
CA GLU A 206 -2.95 -53.58 -29.27
C GLU A 206 -2.67 -55.08 -29.09
N ALA A 207 -2.49 -55.55 -27.85
CA ALA A 207 -2.24 -56.96 -27.55
C ALA A 207 -3.47 -57.82 -27.87
N ASP A 208 -4.66 -57.39 -27.45
CA ASP A 208 -5.92 -58.06 -27.75
C ASP A 208 -6.20 -58.08 -29.26
N SER A 209 -5.99 -56.96 -29.95
CA SER A 209 -6.16 -56.88 -31.41
C SER A 209 -5.20 -57.81 -32.16
N LYS A 210 -3.93 -57.88 -31.74
CA LYS A 210 -2.94 -58.82 -32.30
C LYS A 210 -3.34 -60.27 -32.03
N ALA A 211 -3.72 -60.61 -30.81
CA ALA A 211 -4.16 -61.96 -30.44
C ALA A 211 -5.44 -62.38 -31.20
N GLU A 212 -6.38 -61.47 -31.42
CA GLU A 212 -7.60 -61.74 -32.19
C GLU A 212 -7.29 -61.90 -33.70
N ALA A 213 -6.38 -61.10 -34.25
CA ALA A 213 -5.89 -61.25 -35.62
C ALA A 213 -5.15 -62.59 -35.82
N GLU A 214 -4.28 -62.98 -34.89
CA GLU A 214 -3.59 -64.28 -34.90
C GLU A 214 -4.57 -65.46 -34.84
N ARG A 215 -5.60 -65.39 -33.98
CA ARG A 215 -6.67 -66.40 -33.95
C ARG A 215 -7.41 -66.50 -35.28
N ARG A 216 -7.84 -65.36 -35.86
CA ARG A 216 -8.50 -65.34 -37.18
C ARG A 216 -7.61 -65.93 -38.28
N LEU A 217 -6.32 -65.63 -38.28
CA LEU A 217 -5.36 -66.18 -39.23
C LEU A 217 -5.15 -67.69 -39.04
N ALA A 218 -5.08 -68.17 -37.79
CA ALA A 218 -4.98 -69.59 -37.47
C ALA A 218 -6.22 -70.36 -37.91
N ASP A 219 -7.42 -69.86 -37.59
CA ASP A 219 -8.70 -70.45 -37.97
C ASP A 219 -8.88 -70.48 -39.49
N ALA A 220 -8.60 -69.37 -40.17
CA ALA A 220 -8.65 -69.30 -41.63
C ALA A 220 -7.63 -70.24 -42.29
N THR A 221 -6.43 -70.38 -41.72
CA THR A 221 -5.41 -71.32 -42.20
C THR A 221 -5.82 -72.78 -41.98
N ALA A 222 -6.42 -73.10 -40.82
CA ALA A 222 -6.92 -74.44 -40.53
C ALA A 222 -8.11 -74.81 -41.44
N GLU A 223 -9.00 -73.86 -41.71
CA GLU A 223 -10.10 -74.02 -42.67
C GLU A 223 -9.61 -74.17 -44.11
N ALA A 224 -8.65 -73.35 -44.55
CA ALA A 224 -8.03 -73.49 -45.86
C ALA A 224 -7.35 -74.85 -46.03
N LYS A 225 -6.61 -75.32 -45.02
CA LYS A 225 -6.02 -76.67 -45.00
C LYS A 225 -7.08 -77.77 -45.09
N ARG A 226 -8.17 -77.69 -44.31
CA ARG A 226 -9.29 -78.65 -44.39
C ARG A 226 -9.93 -78.69 -45.79
N ARG A 227 -10.16 -77.53 -46.41
CA ARG A 227 -10.71 -77.44 -47.77
C ARG A 227 -9.76 -78.00 -48.82
N LEU A 228 -8.46 -77.67 -48.73
CA LEU A 228 -7.45 -78.22 -49.62
C LEU A 228 -7.34 -79.74 -49.47
N GLN A 229 -7.33 -80.27 -48.25
CA GLN A 229 -7.31 -81.72 -48.02
C GLN A 229 -8.56 -82.38 -48.60
N ALA A 230 -9.76 -81.87 -48.31
CA ALA A 230 -11.01 -82.43 -48.84
C ALA A 230 -11.06 -82.39 -50.39
N ALA A 231 -10.57 -81.31 -51.01
CA ALA A 231 -10.46 -81.20 -52.47
C ALA A 231 -9.43 -82.18 -53.05
N THR A 232 -8.28 -82.36 -52.39
CA THR A 232 -7.25 -83.35 -52.77
C THR A 232 -7.81 -84.77 -52.67
N GLU A 233 -8.42 -85.14 -51.55
CA GLU A 233 -9.07 -86.45 -51.38
C GLU A 233 -10.18 -86.68 -52.42
N GLN A 234 -10.99 -85.66 -52.73
CA GLN A 234 -12.00 -85.76 -53.79
C GLN A 234 -11.38 -85.95 -55.18
N SER A 235 -10.27 -85.26 -55.46
CA SER A 235 -9.51 -85.39 -56.70
C SER A 235 -8.89 -86.78 -56.82
N GLU A 236 -8.25 -87.29 -55.76
CA GLU A 236 -7.68 -88.63 -55.69
C GLU A 236 -8.76 -89.72 -55.87
N ARG A 237 -9.92 -89.59 -55.23
CA ARG A 237 -11.07 -90.48 -55.44
C ARG A 237 -11.56 -90.45 -56.89
N ARG A 238 -11.65 -89.27 -57.51
CA ARG A 238 -12.01 -89.12 -58.95
C ARG A 238 -10.96 -89.75 -59.87
N ILE A 239 -9.67 -89.58 -59.58
CA ILE A 239 -8.57 -90.17 -60.35
C ILE A 239 -8.56 -91.69 -60.20
N ALA A 240 -8.80 -92.22 -58.99
CA ALA A 240 -8.91 -93.65 -58.74
C ALA A 240 -10.09 -94.27 -59.51
N HIS A 241 -11.28 -93.68 -59.40
CA HIS A 241 -12.48 -94.10 -60.15
C HIS A 241 -12.28 -94.01 -61.67
N ALA A 242 -11.61 -92.97 -62.17
CA ALA A 242 -11.27 -92.85 -63.59
C ALA A 242 -10.26 -93.91 -64.06
N LYS A 243 -9.30 -94.31 -63.21
CA LYS A 243 -8.38 -95.43 -63.49
C LYS A 243 -9.09 -96.77 -63.49
N GLU A 244 -10.03 -96.99 -62.57
CA GLU A 244 -10.87 -98.18 -62.50
C GLU A 244 -11.72 -98.33 -63.78
N LEU A 245 -12.47 -97.28 -64.15
CA LEU A 245 -13.19 -97.19 -65.43
C LEU A 245 -12.30 -97.40 -66.66
N ALA A 246 -11.08 -96.84 -66.66
CA ALA A 246 -10.13 -97.02 -67.76
C ALA A 246 -9.66 -98.49 -67.87
N GLU A 247 -9.48 -99.19 -66.74
CA GLU A 247 -9.13 -100.61 -66.73
C GLU A 247 -10.34 -101.49 -67.09
N GLU A 248 -11.55 -101.16 -66.65
CA GLU A 248 -12.79 -101.80 -67.10
C GLU A 248 -12.95 -101.67 -68.63
N LEU A 249 -12.76 -100.46 -69.18
CA LEU A 249 -12.78 -100.22 -70.63
C LEU A 249 -11.65 -100.96 -71.36
N ARG A 250 -10.47 -101.09 -70.75
CA ARG A 250 -9.34 -101.88 -71.28
C ARG A 250 -9.68 -103.36 -71.34
N VAL A 251 -10.26 -103.92 -70.28
CA VAL A 251 -10.72 -105.32 -70.18
C VAL A 251 -11.86 -105.58 -71.17
N LEU A 252 -12.83 -104.66 -71.27
CA LEU A 252 -13.94 -104.75 -72.21
C LEU A 252 -13.46 -104.69 -73.66
N ARG A 253 -12.55 -103.75 -73.99
CA ARG A 253 -11.88 -103.71 -75.30
C ARG A 253 -11.09 -104.98 -75.59
N GLY A 254 -10.38 -105.53 -74.60
CA GLY A 254 -9.68 -106.81 -74.71
C GLY A 254 -10.64 -107.97 -75.02
N ARG A 255 -11.81 -108.00 -74.36
CA ARG A 255 -12.88 -108.98 -74.62
C ARG A 255 -13.50 -108.82 -76.02
N VAL A 256 -13.78 -107.59 -76.45
CA VAL A 256 -14.30 -107.30 -77.80
C VAL A 256 -13.26 -107.66 -78.88
N LEU A 257 -11.98 -107.36 -78.67
CA LEU A 257 -10.91 -107.78 -79.58
C LEU A 257 -10.77 -109.30 -79.63
N ALA A 258 -10.91 -110.01 -78.51
CA ALA A 258 -10.92 -111.47 -78.47
C ALA A 258 -12.16 -112.05 -79.17
N GLN A 259 -13.33 -111.42 -79.05
CA GLN A 259 -14.54 -111.80 -79.78
C GLN A 259 -14.39 -111.57 -81.30
N LEU A 260 -13.82 -110.43 -81.72
CA LEU A 260 -13.55 -110.14 -83.13
C LEU A 260 -12.48 -111.09 -83.72
N LEU A 261 -11.45 -111.46 -82.95
CA LEU A 261 -10.49 -112.50 -83.33
C LEU A 261 -11.15 -113.89 -83.40
N GLY A 262 -12.08 -114.20 -82.49
CA GLY A 262 -12.86 -115.43 -82.53
C GLY A 262 -13.76 -115.52 -83.76
N ILE A 263 -14.48 -114.44 -84.09
CA ILE A 263 -15.30 -114.33 -85.30
C ILE A 263 -14.43 -114.41 -86.55
N ARG A 264 -13.25 -113.77 -86.56
CA ARG A 264 -12.29 -113.90 -87.67
C ARG A 264 -11.80 -115.34 -87.83
N GLY A 265 -11.45 -116.03 -86.74
CA GLY A 265 -11.08 -117.45 -86.77
C GLY A 265 -12.22 -118.37 -87.24
N GLN A 266 -13.46 -118.02 -86.91
CA GLN A 266 -14.64 -118.70 -87.46
C GLN A 266 -14.81 -118.44 -88.97
N LEU A 267 -14.59 -117.21 -89.44
CA LEU A 267 -14.62 -116.87 -90.87
C LEU A 267 -13.47 -117.54 -91.65
N ASP A 268 -12.26 -117.59 -91.11
CA ASP A 268 -11.11 -118.31 -91.68
C ASP A 268 -11.37 -119.84 -91.75
N SER A 269 -12.35 -120.38 -91.01
CA SER A 269 -12.75 -121.80 -91.06
C SER A 269 -13.84 -122.12 -92.11
N VAL A 270 -14.53 -121.11 -92.67
CA VAL A 270 -15.59 -121.31 -93.67
C VAL A 270 -15.09 -122.00 -94.95
N PRO A 271 -13.91 -121.68 -95.52
CA PRO A 271 -13.39 -122.38 -96.71
C PRO A 271 -13.16 -123.88 -96.48
N ALA A 272 -12.84 -124.30 -95.24
CA ALA A 272 -12.61 -125.70 -94.90
C ALA A 272 -13.93 -126.49 -94.77
N MET A 273 -14.98 -125.87 -94.22
CA MET A 273 -16.31 -126.49 -94.07
C MET A 273 -17.03 -126.69 -95.41
N LEU A 274 -16.83 -125.77 -96.37
CA LEU A 274 -17.36 -125.92 -97.73
C LEU A 274 -16.67 -127.07 -98.50
N ALA A 275 -15.40 -127.36 -98.21
CA ALA A 275 -14.67 -128.45 -98.84
C ALA A 275 -15.08 -129.85 -98.33
N SER A 276 -15.68 -129.96 -97.13
CA SER A 276 -16.12 -131.24 -96.56
C SER A 276 -17.51 -131.71 -97.03
N VAL A 277 -18.37 -130.82 -97.53
CA VAL A 277 -19.70 -131.20 -98.04
C VAL A 277 -19.62 -131.74 -99.48
N ASN A 278 -18.63 -131.32 -100.25
CA ASN A 278 -18.46 -131.69 -101.66
C ASN A 278 -17.82 -133.09 -101.89
N ARG A 279 -17.99 -134.04 -100.96
CA ARG A 279 -17.37 -135.38 -101.04
C ARG A 279 -18.30 -136.54 -100.68
N GLU A 280 -19.60 -136.28 -100.45
CA GLU A 280 -20.58 -137.31 -100.04
C GLU A 280 -21.84 -137.38 -100.93
N SER A 281 -21.82 -136.75 -102.12
CA SER A 281 -23.01 -136.68 -103.01
C SER A 281 -22.73 -136.92 -104.51
N GLU A 282 -21.74 -137.75 -104.86
CA GLU A 282 -21.53 -138.24 -106.24
C GLU A 282 -21.46 -139.78 -106.29
N LEU A 283 -22.62 -140.45 -106.21
CA LEU A 283 -22.77 -141.85 -106.67
C LEU A 283 -24.24 -142.27 -106.87
N LEU A 284 -25.04 -141.50 -107.63
CA LEU A 284 -26.23 -142.00 -108.34
C LEU A 284 -26.78 -140.97 -109.37
N ASP A 285 -26.74 -141.40 -110.63
CA ASP A 285 -27.43 -140.93 -111.86
C ASP A 285 -27.45 -139.46 -112.32
N ALA A 286 -27.02 -139.32 -113.58
CA ALA A 286 -26.98 -138.14 -114.45
C ALA A 286 -28.31 -137.93 -115.22
N PRO A 287 -28.39 -137.12 -116.30
CA PRO A 287 -27.72 -135.86 -116.67
C PRO A 287 -28.69 -134.73 -117.14
N LEU A 288 -28.23 -133.47 -117.27
CA LEU A 288 -28.36 -132.57 -118.47
C LEU A 288 -27.72 -131.19 -118.21
N ALA A 289 -27.58 -130.35 -119.24
CA ALA A 289 -26.99 -128.99 -119.24
C ALA A 289 -28.02 -127.94 -119.81
N PRO A 290 -27.70 -126.64 -120.08
CA PRO A 290 -26.69 -125.67 -119.58
C PRO A 290 -27.30 -124.25 -119.26
N ASP A 291 -26.47 -123.17 -119.25
CA ASP A 291 -26.78 -121.72 -119.40
C ASP A 291 -27.50 -120.97 -118.22
N ASP A 292 -27.41 -119.65 -117.96
CA ASP A 292 -26.59 -118.50 -118.47
C ASP A 292 -26.68 -117.25 -117.53
N LEU A 293 -25.76 -116.26 -117.66
CA LEU A 293 -25.88 -114.77 -117.45
C LEU A 293 -26.48 -114.17 -116.12
N GLU A 294 -26.52 -112.85 -115.84
CA GLU A 294 -25.59 -111.68 -115.85
C GLU A 294 -26.29 -110.49 -115.10
N ILE A 295 -25.58 -109.40 -114.73
CA ILE A 295 -26.07 -108.07 -114.22
C ILE A 295 -26.92 -108.04 -112.89
N ASP A 296 -27.23 -106.94 -112.16
CA ASP A 296 -27.03 -105.47 -112.35
C ASP A 296 -26.89 -104.60 -111.03
N GLU A 297 -26.96 -103.26 -111.20
CA GLU A 297 -26.80 -102.04 -110.35
C GLU A 297 -27.79 -101.64 -109.19
N THR A 298 -27.34 -100.67 -108.33
CA THR A 298 -28.04 -99.44 -107.76
C THR A 298 -28.76 -99.31 -106.37
N LEU A 299 -28.45 -98.15 -105.70
CA LEU A 299 -29.30 -97.06 -105.09
C LEU A 299 -29.91 -97.00 -103.64
N LEU A 300 -30.05 -95.73 -103.18
CA LEU A 300 -30.80 -95.08 -102.04
C LEU A 300 -30.15 -95.09 -100.64
N ASP A 301 -29.93 -93.97 -99.90
CA ASP A 301 -30.77 -92.81 -99.42
C ASP A 301 -31.60 -93.19 -98.15
N ASP A 302 -31.90 -92.37 -97.13
CA ASP A 302 -31.74 -90.91 -96.88
C ASP A 302 -31.81 -90.54 -95.34
N GLU A 303 -31.85 -89.22 -95.04
CA GLU A 303 -32.02 -88.38 -93.81
C GLU A 303 -33.00 -88.85 -92.66
N ASP A 304 -33.27 -88.19 -91.49
CA ASP A 304 -33.06 -86.80 -91.00
C ASP A 304 -33.30 -86.59 -89.45
N SER A 305 -32.83 -85.46 -88.88
CA SER A 305 -33.41 -84.61 -87.77
C SER A 305 -33.72 -85.13 -86.32
N ASP A 306 -34.06 -84.30 -85.29
CA ASP A 306 -33.48 -83.05 -84.70
C ASP A 306 -34.16 -82.67 -83.32
N THR A 307 -33.52 -81.81 -82.50
CA THR A 307 -34.02 -80.87 -81.42
C THR A 307 -34.83 -81.27 -80.16
N SER A 308 -34.36 -80.77 -78.98
CA SER A 308 -35.02 -79.83 -78.00
C SER A 308 -34.32 -79.94 -76.61
N VAL A 309 -33.86 -78.91 -75.86
CA VAL A 309 -34.35 -77.54 -75.47
C VAL A 309 -35.54 -77.67 -74.47
N ASP A 310 -35.62 -77.06 -73.26
CA ASP A 310 -35.03 -75.82 -72.69
C ASP A 310 -34.97 -75.82 -71.12
N ALA A 311 -34.41 -74.75 -70.52
CA ALA A 311 -34.68 -74.08 -69.21
C ALA A 311 -34.87 -74.91 -67.89
N THR A 312 -34.50 -74.44 -66.68
CA THR A 312 -34.18 -73.10 -66.15
C THR A 312 -33.12 -73.19 -65.04
#